data_AF-A0A969Z6K6-F1
#
_entry.id   AF-A0A969Z6K6-F1
#
_cell.length_a   1.000
_cell.length_b   1.000
_cell.length_c   1.000
_cell.angle_alpha   90.00
_cell.angle_beta   90.00
_cell.angle_gamma   90.00
#
_symmetry.space_group_name_H-M   'P 1'
#
loop_
_entity.id
_entity.type
_entity.pdbx_description
1 polymer ?
#
loop_
_entity_poly.entity_id
_entity_poly.type
_entity_poly.pdbx_seq_one_letter_code
_entity_poly.pdbx_strand_id
1 'polypeptide(L)'
;MKQKNSILYRIYRNHDIEKLEQKINMLGSNVKFDAVRFIYTRFITTLMLFLIVLYIIDLGYIFAPFIAIAYYYLYYYVKIEAPLRKRIKKLDHEALYFFEILTLTLESGRNLENSLEVTCFNVDSELSNEFKKALFELKFGKSLIEALEDLKKRIPSETINNIILNITQTNLFGNSIIETMYNQIDFLRDKQVLSIKEQINKIPNKVSIVSVLFVVPLILIMILGPIVINFLK
;
A
#
# COMPACT_ATOMS: atom_id res chain seq x y z
N MET A 1 23.15 -15.88 -0.34
CA MET A 1 24.28 -15.48 -1.22
C MET A 1 23.83 -15.56 -2.68
N LYS A 2 23.37 -14.45 -3.29
CA LYS A 2 23.00 -14.39 -4.71
C LYS A 2 23.72 -13.22 -5.38
N GLN A 3 24.56 -13.58 -6.36
CA GLN A 3 25.23 -12.79 -7.40
C GLN A 3 25.37 -11.27 -7.21
N LYS A 4 26.55 -10.91 -6.67
CA LYS A 4 27.05 -9.54 -6.47
C LYS A 4 27.70 -8.94 -7.74
N ASN A 5 27.25 -9.29 -8.94
CA ASN A 5 27.93 -8.94 -10.21
C ASN A 5 26.99 -8.35 -11.27
N SER A 6 26.16 -7.36 -10.91
CA SER A 6 25.56 -6.48 -11.93
C SER A 6 26.12 -5.07 -11.78
N ILE A 7 26.47 -4.47 -12.92
CA ILE A 7 27.11 -3.15 -13.10
C ILE A 7 26.34 -2.00 -12.39
N LEU A 8 25.12 -2.27 -11.92
CA LEU A 8 24.21 -1.36 -11.24
C LEU A 8 24.53 -1.10 -9.75
N TYR A 9 25.23 -1.99 -9.04
CA TYR A 9 25.73 -1.70 -7.67
C TYR A 9 26.74 -0.53 -7.64
N ARG A 10 27.23 -0.12 -8.82
CA ARG A 10 28.17 0.99 -9.00
C ARG A 10 27.49 2.31 -9.38
N ILE A 11 26.23 2.26 -9.82
CA ILE A 11 25.46 3.42 -10.33
C ILE A 11 24.32 3.81 -9.39
N TYR A 12 23.64 2.83 -8.77
CA TYR A 12 22.64 3.09 -7.75
C TYR A 12 23.25 2.93 -6.35
N ARG A 13 23.03 3.93 -5.49
CA ARG A 13 23.45 3.90 -4.09
C ARG A 13 22.74 2.73 -3.39
N ASN A 14 23.49 1.88 -2.69
CA ASN A 14 22.96 0.66 -2.04
C ASN A 14 21.69 0.89 -1.21
N HIS A 15 21.57 2.08 -0.60
CA HIS A 15 20.39 2.52 0.16
C HIS A 15 19.07 2.52 -0.62
N ASP A 16 19.10 2.90 -1.91
CA ASP A 16 17.88 2.98 -2.73
C ASP A 16 17.43 1.59 -3.19
N ILE A 17 18.40 0.68 -3.37
CA ILE A 17 18.14 -0.73 -3.69
C ILE A 17 17.52 -1.41 -2.48
N GLU A 18 18.07 -1.19 -1.27
CA GLU A 18 17.52 -1.73 -0.03
C GLU A 18 16.11 -1.21 0.25
N LYS A 19 15.83 0.08 0.03
CA LYS A 19 14.47 0.64 0.15
C LYS A 19 13.48 0.02 -0.84
N LEU A 20 13.91 -0.23 -2.08
CA LEU A 20 13.09 -0.89 -3.09
C LEU A 20 12.82 -2.35 -2.73
N GLU A 21 13.84 -3.05 -2.26
CA GLU A 21 13.73 -4.43 -1.81
C GLU A 21 12.80 -4.54 -0.58
N GLN A 22 12.91 -3.62 0.38
CA GLN A 22 11.99 -3.52 1.50
C GLN A 22 10.54 -3.29 1.02
N LYS A 23 10.30 -2.35 0.10
CA LYS A 23 8.96 -2.10 -0.46
C LYS A 23 8.41 -3.30 -1.23
N ILE A 24 9.27 -4.04 -1.95
CA ILE A 24 8.90 -5.25 -2.69
C ILE A 24 8.59 -6.40 -1.72
N ASN A 25 9.37 -6.58 -0.67
CA ASN A 25 9.08 -7.57 0.38
C ASN A 25 7.75 -7.24 1.09
N MET A 26 7.48 -5.95 1.31
CA MET A 26 6.22 -5.41 1.81
C MET A 26 5.04 -5.56 0.84
N LEU A 27 5.24 -5.96 -0.42
CA LEU A 27 4.16 -6.31 -1.36
C LEU A 27 3.67 -7.76 -1.19
N GLY A 28 4.42 -8.60 -0.46
CA GLY A 28 4.00 -9.95 -0.08
C GLY A 28 4.47 -11.07 -1.03
N SER A 29 4.30 -12.32 -0.57
CA SER A 29 4.86 -13.56 -1.16
C SER A 29 4.51 -13.85 -2.63
N ASN A 30 3.53 -13.17 -3.23
CA ASN A 30 3.13 -13.37 -4.62
C ASN A 30 3.90 -12.52 -5.63
N VAL A 31 4.78 -11.63 -5.17
CA VAL A 31 5.54 -10.72 -6.02
C VAL A 31 6.97 -11.25 -6.12
N LYS A 32 7.19 -12.25 -7.00
CA LYS A 32 8.52 -12.84 -7.28
C LYS A 32 9.41 -11.93 -8.14
N PHE A 33 9.45 -10.63 -7.85
CA PHE A 33 10.25 -9.67 -8.60
C PHE A 33 11.50 -9.32 -7.82
N ASP A 34 12.65 -9.64 -8.39
CA ASP A 34 13.94 -9.20 -7.88
C ASP A 34 14.04 -7.68 -8.11
N ALA A 35 14.45 -6.90 -7.10
CA ALA A 35 14.54 -5.43 -7.20
C ALA A 35 15.42 -5.01 -8.40
N VAL A 36 16.46 -5.79 -8.66
CA VAL A 36 17.37 -5.62 -9.79
C VAL A 36 16.67 -5.86 -11.13
N ARG A 37 15.85 -6.91 -11.25
CA ARG A 37 15.09 -7.21 -12.47
C ARG A 37 14.05 -6.12 -12.76
N PHE A 38 13.41 -5.59 -11.72
CA PHE A 38 12.46 -4.49 -11.86
C PHE A 38 13.14 -3.24 -12.42
N ILE A 39 14.29 -2.84 -11.85
CA ILE A 39 15.08 -1.70 -12.34
C ILE A 39 15.49 -1.92 -13.80
N TYR A 40 15.93 -3.13 -14.16
CA TYR A 40 16.34 -3.49 -15.52
C TYR A 40 15.18 -3.41 -16.52
N THR A 41 14.03 -4.01 -16.19
CA THR A 41 12.83 -3.92 -17.04
C THR A 41 12.36 -2.50 -17.22
N ARG A 42 12.37 -1.69 -16.16
CA ARG A 42 11.97 -0.28 -16.20
C ARG A 42 12.90 0.54 -17.09
N PHE A 43 14.21 0.35 -16.97
CA PHE A 43 15.18 1.09 -17.77
C PHE A 43 15.07 0.75 -19.27
N ILE A 44 14.95 -0.55 -19.59
CA ILE A 44 14.81 -1.00 -20.98
C ILE A 44 13.50 -0.51 -21.59
N THR A 45 12.37 -0.65 -20.89
CA THR A 45 11.08 -0.23 -21.46
C THR A 45 11.00 1.28 -21.65
N THR A 46 11.56 2.08 -20.74
CA THR A 46 11.64 3.55 -20.92
C THR A 46 12.54 3.91 -22.10
N LEU A 47 13.69 3.27 -22.27
CA LEU A 47 14.60 3.54 -23.38
C LEU A 47 13.98 3.13 -24.73
N MET A 48 13.30 1.98 -24.77
CA MET A 48 12.66 1.49 -25.98
C MET A 48 11.47 2.37 -26.38
N LEU A 49 10.69 2.84 -25.41
CA LEU A 49 9.61 3.81 -25.62
C LEU A 49 10.14 5.16 -26.13
N PHE A 50 11.26 5.65 -25.59
CA PHE A 50 11.91 6.86 -26.07
C PHE A 50 12.32 6.75 -27.54
N LEU A 51 12.93 5.62 -27.94
CA LEU A 51 13.34 5.38 -29.33
C LEU A 51 12.14 5.25 -30.28
N ILE A 52 11.06 4.59 -29.85
CA ILE A 52 9.82 4.47 -30.63
C ILE A 52 9.19 5.85 -30.87
N VAL A 53 9.09 6.68 -29.83
CA VAL A 53 8.49 8.02 -29.94
C VAL A 53 9.32 8.93 -30.86
N LEU A 54 10.66 8.80 -30.83
CA LEU A 54 11.54 9.55 -31.73
C LEU A 54 11.38 9.11 -33.19
N TYR A 55 11.14 7.81 -33.44
CA TYR A 55 10.96 7.28 -34.79
C TYR A 55 9.60 7.63 -35.42
N ILE A 56 8.53 7.74 -34.62
CA ILE A 56 7.16 7.93 -35.13
C ILE A 56 6.80 9.41 -35.31
N ILE A 57 7.38 10.32 -34.53
CA ILE A 57 6.95 11.72 -34.46
C ILE A 57 8.03 12.63 -35.05
N ASP A 58 7.73 13.37 -36.12
CA ASP A 58 8.67 14.30 -36.77
C ASP A 58 9.13 15.45 -35.83
N LEU A 59 8.30 15.83 -34.85
CA LEU A 59 8.62 16.74 -33.72
C LEU A 59 9.04 15.99 -32.44
N GLY A 60 9.46 14.74 -32.57
CA GLY A 60 9.72 13.82 -31.46
C GLY A 60 10.80 14.27 -30.49
N TYR A 61 11.77 15.09 -30.92
CA TYR A 61 12.87 15.57 -30.07
C TYR A 61 12.40 16.38 -28.84
N ILE A 62 11.28 17.11 -28.97
CA ILE A 62 10.74 17.91 -27.86
C ILE A 62 9.84 17.04 -26.97
N PHE A 63 8.97 16.21 -27.54
CA PHE A 63 7.98 15.44 -26.78
C PHE A 63 8.52 14.13 -26.19
N ALA A 64 9.50 13.49 -26.81
CA ALA A 64 10.08 12.23 -26.36
C ALA A 64 10.64 12.28 -24.91
N PRO A 65 11.40 13.30 -24.47
CA PRO A 65 11.87 13.35 -23.09
C PRO A 65 10.73 13.49 -22.08
N PHE A 66 9.70 14.30 -22.37
CA PHE A 66 8.54 14.44 -21.48
C PHE A 66 7.76 13.13 -21.35
N ILE A 67 7.52 12.43 -22.46
CA ILE A 67 6.80 11.16 -22.48
C ILE A 67 7.59 10.07 -21.76
N ALA A 68 8.91 10.00 -21.97
CA ALA A 68 9.77 9.03 -21.30
C ALA A 68 9.81 9.24 -19.78
N ILE A 69 9.90 10.49 -19.31
CA ILE A 69 9.85 10.83 -17.88
C ILE A 69 8.48 10.48 -17.31
N ALA A 70 7.39 10.85 -17.98
CA ALA A 70 6.04 10.52 -17.54
C ALA A 70 5.82 9.00 -17.44
N TYR A 71 6.26 8.23 -18.43
CA TYR A 71 6.19 6.77 -18.43
C TYR A 71 7.02 6.16 -17.30
N TYR A 72 8.23 6.68 -17.06
CA TYR A 72 9.10 6.19 -16.00
C TYR A 72 8.45 6.29 -14.60
N TYR A 73 7.81 7.42 -14.30
CA TYR A 73 7.07 7.60 -13.05
C TYR A 73 5.79 6.77 -13.01
N LEU A 74 5.03 6.72 -14.11
CA LEU A 74 3.77 5.98 -14.20
C LEU A 74 3.99 4.46 -14.01
N TYR A 75 5.04 3.90 -14.63
CA TYR A 75 5.37 2.49 -14.51
C TYR A 75 5.64 2.10 -13.05
N TYR A 76 6.41 2.92 -12.33
CA TYR A 76 6.69 2.72 -10.91
C TYR A 76 5.42 2.82 -10.05
N TYR A 77 4.57 3.82 -10.29
CA TYR A 77 3.31 4.00 -9.58
C TYR A 77 2.38 2.80 -9.72
N VAL A 78 2.16 2.33 -10.96
CA VAL A 78 1.20 1.25 -11.25
C VAL A 78 1.68 -0.10 -10.73
N LYS A 79 2.98 -0.39 -10.82
CA LYS A 79 3.52 -1.72 -10.45
C LYS A 79 3.84 -1.87 -8.98
N ILE A 80 4.16 -0.78 -8.27
CA ILE A 80 4.58 -0.83 -6.86
C ILE A 80 3.56 -0.11 -5.98
N GLU A 81 3.34 1.19 -6.18
CA GLU A 81 2.57 1.99 -5.23
C GLU A 81 1.08 1.65 -5.21
N ALA A 82 0.48 1.43 -6.36
CA ALA A 82 -0.93 1.06 -6.47
C ALA A 82 -1.26 -0.28 -5.78
N PRO A 83 -0.57 -1.41 -6.06
CA PRO A 83 -0.82 -2.67 -5.36
C PRO A 83 -0.45 -2.60 -3.88
N LEU A 84 0.63 -1.91 -3.52
CA LEU A 84 1.01 -1.72 -2.11
C LEU A 84 -0.08 -0.97 -1.34
N ARG A 85 -0.61 0.12 -1.90
CA ARG A 85 -1.68 0.89 -1.27
C ARG A 85 -2.98 0.10 -1.16
N LYS A 86 -3.28 -0.76 -2.13
CA LYS A 86 -4.42 -1.70 -2.04
C LYS A 86 -4.20 -2.71 -0.92
N ARG A 87 -2.99 -3.28 -0.82
CA ARG A 87 -2.61 -4.23 0.24
C ARG A 87 -2.71 -3.58 1.63
N ILE A 88 -2.16 -2.38 1.82
CA ILE A 88 -2.25 -1.64 3.08
C ILE A 88 -3.71 -1.45 3.51
N LYS A 89 -4.58 -1.00 2.60
CA LYS A 89 -6.01 -0.81 2.91
C LYS A 89 -6.70 -2.12 3.28
N LYS A 90 -6.37 -3.22 2.59
CA LYS A 90 -6.91 -4.55 2.88
C LYS A 90 -6.48 -5.00 4.29
N LEU A 91 -5.19 -4.89 4.61
CA LEU A 91 -4.65 -5.27 5.92
C LEU A 91 -5.22 -4.39 7.05
N ASP A 92 -5.36 -3.08 6.84
CA ASP A 92 -5.98 -2.17 7.82
C ASP A 92 -7.45 -2.53 8.11
N HIS A 93 -8.17 -3.01 7.11
CA HIS A 93 -9.55 -3.45 7.28
C HIS A 93 -9.61 -4.79 8.04
N GLU A 94 -8.76 -5.74 7.68
CA GLU A 94 -8.64 -7.05 8.37
C GLU A 94 -8.14 -6.91 9.82
N ALA A 95 -7.32 -5.89 10.10
CA ALA A 95 -6.72 -5.65 11.41
C ALA A 95 -7.75 -5.52 12.52
N LEU A 96 -8.83 -4.76 12.30
CA LEU A 96 -9.84 -4.54 13.33
C LEU A 96 -10.43 -5.86 13.81
N TYR A 97 -10.96 -6.66 12.87
CA TYR A 97 -11.56 -7.95 13.21
C TYR A 97 -10.53 -8.92 13.81
N PHE A 98 -9.31 -8.97 13.26
CA PHE A 98 -8.25 -9.83 13.79
C PHE A 98 -7.89 -9.49 15.25
N PHE A 99 -7.69 -8.20 15.57
CA PHE A 99 -7.32 -7.77 16.92
C PHE A 99 -8.49 -7.85 17.91
N GLU A 100 -9.74 -7.70 17.45
CA GLU A 100 -10.93 -7.96 18.26
C GLU A 100 -10.97 -9.43 18.72
N ILE A 101 -10.79 -10.38 17.80
CA ILE A 101 -10.74 -11.81 18.16
C ILE A 101 -9.52 -12.11 19.05
N LEU A 102 -8.36 -11.49 18.79
CA LEU A 102 -7.19 -11.63 19.66
C LEU A 102 -7.46 -11.18 21.10
N THR A 103 -8.13 -10.04 21.25
CA THR A 103 -8.46 -9.49 22.57
C THR A 103 -9.42 -10.40 23.32
N LEU A 104 -10.46 -10.91 22.66
CA LEU A 104 -11.38 -11.90 23.24
C LEU A 104 -10.64 -13.19 23.67
N THR A 105 -9.65 -13.64 22.90
CA THR A 105 -8.84 -14.81 23.30
C THR A 105 -7.91 -14.51 24.48
N LEU A 106 -7.38 -13.29 24.59
CA LEU A 106 -6.56 -12.85 25.72
C LEU A 106 -7.40 -12.77 27.02
N GLU A 107 -8.64 -12.30 26.93
CA GLU A 107 -9.57 -12.25 28.07
C GLU A 107 -9.88 -13.63 28.66
N SER A 108 -9.78 -14.69 27.85
CA SER A 108 -9.92 -16.07 28.34
C SER A 108 -8.77 -16.55 29.24
N GLY A 109 -7.80 -15.68 29.55
CA GLY A 109 -6.68 -15.97 30.44
C GLY A 109 -5.52 -16.70 29.76
N ARG A 110 -5.51 -16.76 28.43
CA ARG A 110 -4.43 -17.35 27.65
C ARG A 110 -3.25 -16.38 27.57
N ASN A 111 -2.03 -16.93 27.49
CA ASN A 111 -0.86 -16.13 27.14
C ASN A 111 -0.99 -15.59 25.69
N LEU A 112 -0.17 -14.59 25.33
CA LEU A 112 -0.25 -13.96 24.01
C LEU A 112 0.02 -14.94 22.87
N GLU A 113 0.98 -15.85 23.04
CA GLU A 113 1.33 -16.85 22.02
C GLU A 113 0.16 -17.78 21.68
N ASN A 114 -0.47 -18.39 22.70
CA ASN A 114 -1.62 -19.27 22.49
C ASN A 114 -2.84 -18.49 21.99
N SER A 115 -3.02 -17.24 22.46
CA SER A 115 -4.08 -16.35 21.96
C SER A 115 -3.91 -16.10 20.46
N LEU A 116 -2.69 -15.76 20.02
CA LEU A 116 -2.36 -15.58 18.61
C LEU A 116 -2.59 -16.87 17.80
N GLU A 117 -2.24 -18.04 18.32
CA GLU A 117 -2.48 -19.32 17.66
C GLU A 117 -3.99 -19.56 17.44
N VAL A 118 -4.80 -19.34 18.49
CA VAL A 118 -6.26 -19.48 18.42
C VAL A 118 -6.86 -18.45 17.46
N THR A 119 -6.43 -17.18 17.51
CA THR A 119 -6.91 -16.15 16.58
C THR A 119 -6.56 -16.51 15.13
N CYS A 120 -5.33 -16.95 14.87
CA CYS A 120 -4.90 -17.34 13.53
C CYS A 120 -5.69 -18.56 13.00
N PHE A 121 -6.11 -19.47 13.88
CA PHE A 121 -6.94 -20.59 13.51
C PHE A 121 -8.37 -20.16 13.12
N ASN A 122 -8.95 -19.20 13.85
CA ASN A 122 -10.34 -18.78 13.65
C ASN A 122 -10.53 -17.68 12.59
N VAL A 123 -9.50 -16.86 12.34
CA VAL A 123 -9.55 -15.77 11.37
C VAL A 123 -8.81 -16.19 10.11
N ASP A 124 -9.55 -16.33 9.00
CA ASP A 124 -8.95 -16.51 7.68
C ASP A 124 -8.78 -15.16 6.98
N SER A 125 -7.56 -14.64 6.99
CA SER A 125 -7.22 -13.34 6.42
C SER A 125 -5.76 -13.29 5.98
N GLU A 126 -5.40 -12.31 5.15
CA GLU A 126 -4.00 -12.13 4.75
C GLU A 126 -3.13 -11.75 5.96
N LEU A 127 -3.68 -10.94 6.87
CA LEU A 127 -3.04 -10.61 8.14
C LEU A 127 -2.79 -11.85 9.01
N SER A 128 -3.80 -12.71 9.17
CA SER A 128 -3.69 -13.97 9.90
C SER A 128 -2.59 -14.86 9.33
N ASN A 129 -2.46 -14.94 8.01
CA ASN A 129 -1.39 -15.70 7.35
C ASN A 129 0.02 -15.15 7.63
N GLU A 130 0.19 -13.84 7.77
CA GLU A 130 1.48 -13.25 8.18
C GLU A 130 1.80 -13.54 9.65
N PHE A 131 0.79 -13.50 10.54
CA PHE A 131 0.95 -13.93 11.94
C PHE A 131 1.25 -15.43 12.06
N LYS A 132 0.63 -16.30 11.25
CA LYS A 132 0.96 -17.73 11.18
C LYS A 132 2.43 -17.97 10.82
N LYS A 133 2.99 -17.17 9.91
CA LYS A 133 4.43 -17.24 9.58
C LYS A 133 5.28 -16.84 10.77
N ALA A 134 4.89 -15.80 11.51
CA ALA A 134 5.59 -15.40 12.73
C ALA A 134 5.54 -16.53 13.77
N LEU A 135 4.35 -17.12 14.03
CA LEU A 135 4.17 -18.28 14.91
C LEU A 135 4.99 -19.50 14.47
N PHE A 136 5.17 -19.70 13.16
CA PHE A 136 6.02 -20.76 12.64
C PHE A 136 7.50 -20.52 13.00
N GLU A 137 7.98 -19.28 13.00
CA GLU A 137 9.36 -18.94 13.39
C GLU A 137 9.67 -19.24 14.86
N LEU A 138 8.66 -19.17 15.75
CA LEU A 138 8.81 -19.57 17.16
C LEU A 138 9.17 -21.05 17.28
N LYS A 139 8.63 -21.91 16.41
CA LYS A 139 8.95 -23.35 16.37
C LYS A 139 10.42 -23.64 16.01
N PHE A 140 11.13 -22.67 15.45
CA PHE A 140 12.57 -22.74 15.15
C PHE A 140 13.45 -22.07 16.22
N GLY A 141 12.87 -21.74 17.39
CA GLY A 141 13.61 -21.23 18.53
C GLY A 141 13.75 -19.71 18.60
N LYS A 142 13.04 -18.94 17.75
CA LYS A 142 12.93 -17.49 17.94
C LYS A 142 12.02 -17.16 19.12
N SER A 143 12.34 -16.09 19.85
CA SER A 143 11.40 -15.55 20.82
C SER A 143 10.19 -14.90 20.14
N LEU A 144 9.07 -14.82 20.85
CA LEU A 144 7.85 -14.16 20.35
C LEU A 144 8.12 -12.69 19.96
N ILE A 145 8.90 -11.98 20.77
CA ILE A 145 9.24 -10.57 20.52
C ILE A 145 10.05 -10.43 19.22
N GLU A 146 11.07 -11.27 19.01
CA GLU A 146 11.86 -11.27 17.78
C GLU A 146 11.01 -11.59 16.54
N ALA A 147 10.11 -12.56 16.64
CA ALA A 147 9.23 -12.93 15.54
C ALA A 147 8.21 -11.83 15.19
N LEU A 148 7.70 -11.12 16.19
CA LEU A 148 6.83 -9.95 15.99
C LEU A 148 7.59 -8.76 15.41
N GLU A 149 8.86 -8.56 15.78
CA GLU A 149 9.70 -7.54 15.15
C GLU A 149 10.05 -7.86 13.70
N ASP A 150 10.29 -9.13 13.37
CA ASP A 150 10.48 -9.56 11.98
C ASP A 150 9.17 -9.48 11.17
N LEU A 151 8.02 -9.71 11.81
CA LEU A 151 6.70 -9.52 11.20
C LEU A 151 6.49 -8.08 10.72
N LYS A 152 6.92 -7.08 11.50
CA LYS A 152 6.80 -5.65 11.13
C LYS A 152 7.49 -5.32 9.80
N LYS A 153 8.54 -6.07 9.43
CA LYS A 153 9.25 -5.91 8.14
C LYS A 153 8.42 -6.41 6.96
N ARG A 154 7.47 -7.31 7.17
CA ARG A 154 6.58 -7.90 6.14
C ARG A 154 5.26 -7.16 5.99
N ILE A 155 4.81 -6.50 7.04
CA ILE A 155 3.56 -5.76 7.08
C ILE A 155 3.78 -4.32 6.61
N PRO A 156 3.16 -3.88 5.51
CA PRO A 156 3.30 -2.52 4.99
C PRO A 156 2.49 -1.46 5.75
N SER A 157 1.57 -1.87 6.63
CA SER A 157 0.73 -0.93 7.39
C SER A 157 1.45 -0.41 8.62
N GLU A 158 1.63 0.91 8.68
CA GLU A 158 2.16 1.60 9.87
C GLU A 158 1.25 1.40 11.09
N THR A 159 -0.06 1.38 10.91
CA THR A 159 -1.01 1.19 12.01
C THR A 159 -0.85 -0.18 12.65
N ILE A 160 -0.77 -1.24 11.85
CA ILE A 160 -0.55 -2.58 12.38
C ILE A 160 0.83 -2.67 13.04
N ASN A 161 1.86 -2.08 12.43
CA ASN A 161 3.21 -2.07 13.01
C ASN A 161 3.27 -1.34 14.35
N ASN A 162 2.50 -0.26 14.53
CA ASN A 162 2.39 0.45 15.80
C ASN A 162 1.66 -0.40 16.85
N ILE A 163 0.62 -1.13 16.47
CA ILE A 163 -0.07 -2.06 17.36
C ILE A 163 0.88 -3.17 17.81
N ILE A 164 1.61 -3.79 16.89
CA ILE A 164 2.61 -4.82 17.21
C ILE A 164 3.68 -4.26 18.16
N LEU A 165 4.18 -3.05 17.90
CA LEU A 165 5.15 -2.38 18.78
C LEU A 165 4.59 -2.21 20.20
N ASN A 166 3.36 -1.70 20.32
CA ASN A 166 2.71 -1.52 21.62
C ASN A 166 2.51 -2.86 22.33
N ILE A 167 2.10 -3.92 21.62
CA ILE A 167 2.00 -5.28 22.18
C ILE A 167 3.34 -5.76 22.74
N THR A 168 4.43 -5.56 22.00
CA THR A 168 5.76 -6.01 22.43
C THR A 168 6.33 -5.20 23.59
N GLN A 169 5.90 -3.94 23.75
CA GLN A 169 6.32 -3.06 24.83
C GLN A 169 5.50 -3.25 26.10
N THR A 170 4.23 -3.63 25.97
CA THR A 170 3.39 -3.96 27.12
C THR A 170 3.85 -5.27 27.75
N ASN A 171 3.78 -5.36 29.08
CA ASN A 171 4.00 -6.62 29.78
C ASN A 171 3.04 -7.66 29.22
N LEU A 172 3.59 -8.69 28.57
CA LEU A 172 2.86 -9.75 27.86
C LEU A 172 1.88 -10.55 28.76
N PHE A 173 1.88 -10.28 30.07
CA PHE A 173 1.11 -10.96 31.09
C PHE A 173 0.30 -9.98 31.95
N GLY A 174 -1.00 -10.23 32.11
CA GLY A 174 -1.89 -9.55 33.06
C GLY A 174 -2.87 -8.55 32.43
N ASN A 175 -3.59 -7.79 33.27
CA ASN A 175 -4.65 -6.86 32.83
C ASN A 175 -4.15 -5.76 31.88
N SER A 176 -2.88 -5.37 31.95
CA SER A 176 -2.33 -4.25 31.17
C SER A 176 -2.33 -4.48 29.65
N ILE A 177 -2.18 -5.72 29.17
CA ILE A 177 -2.22 -6.03 27.74
C ILE A 177 -3.63 -5.96 27.18
N ILE A 178 -4.63 -6.42 27.96
CA ILE A 178 -6.04 -6.38 27.56
C ILE A 178 -6.50 -4.92 27.41
N GLU A 179 -6.19 -4.06 28.39
CA GLU A 179 -6.48 -2.62 28.32
C GLU A 179 -5.77 -1.96 27.14
N THR A 180 -4.50 -2.31 26.90
CA THR A 180 -3.76 -1.82 25.72
C THR A 180 -4.48 -2.21 24.43
N MET A 181 -4.94 -3.47 24.31
CA MET A 181 -5.63 -3.94 23.10
C MET A 181 -6.97 -3.25 22.88
N TYR A 182 -7.74 -3.00 23.93
CA TYR A 182 -8.97 -2.21 23.82
C TYR A 182 -8.72 -0.80 23.27
N ASN A 183 -7.70 -0.11 23.80
CA ASN A 183 -7.30 1.20 23.28
C ASN A 183 -6.88 1.13 21.79
N GLN A 184 -6.20 0.07 21.37
CA GLN A 184 -5.83 -0.12 19.96
C GLN A 184 -7.05 -0.43 19.08
N ILE A 185 -8.01 -1.21 19.57
CA ILE A 185 -9.25 -1.52 18.84
C ILE A 185 -10.08 -0.25 18.65
N ASP A 186 -10.23 0.57 19.68
CA ASP A 186 -10.98 1.83 19.56
C ASP A 186 -10.28 2.80 18.60
N PHE A 187 -8.95 2.87 18.64
CA PHE A 187 -8.18 3.60 17.62
C PHE A 187 -8.45 3.08 16.20
N LEU A 188 -8.51 1.76 15.99
CA LEU A 188 -8.83 1.18 14.69
C LEU A 188 -10.26 1.50 14.23
N ARG A 189 -11.25 1.47 15.14
CA ARG A 189 -12.64 1.85 14.86
C ARG A 189 -12.72 3.31 14.43
N ASP A 190 -12.09 4.20 15.18
CA ASP A 190 -12.02 5.63 14.85
C ASP A 190 -11.37 5.85 13.48
N LYS A 191 -10.26 5.14 13.20
CA LYS A 191 -9.59 5.21 11.90
C LYS A 191 -10.50 4.74 10.76
N GLN A 192 -11.27 3.68 10.94
CA GLN A 192 -12.24 3.23 9.93
C GLN A 192 -13.31 4.29 9.68
N VAL A 193 -13.88 4.87 10.74
CA VAL A 193 -14.87 5.96 10.64
C VAL A 193 -14.28 7.17 9.91
N LEU A 194 -13.04 7.57 10.24
CA LEU A 194 -12.34 8.64 9.55
C LEU A 194 -12.15 8.33 8.05
N SER A 195 -11.77 7.09 7.71
CA SER A 195 -11.61 6.68 6.31
C SER A 195 -12.91 6.74 5.51
N ILE A 196 -14.04 6.48 6.16
CA ILE A 196 -15.39 6.61 5.56
C ILE A 196 -15.73 8.10 5.41
N LYS A 197 -15.51 8.91 6.44
CA LYS A 197 -15.71 10.37 6.40
C LYS A 197 -14.88 11.03 5.31
N GLU A 198 -13.62 10.63 5.13
CA GLU A 198 -12.77 11.12 4.04
C GLU A 198 -13.33 10.79 2.65
N GLN A 199 -13.95 9.62 2.49
CA GLN A 199 -14.57 9.22 1.23
C GLN A 199 -15.82 10.07 0.97
N ILE A 200 -16.64 10.29 1.99
CA ILE A 200 -17.83 11.15 1.93
C ILE A 200 -17.43 12.58 1.56
N ASN A 201 -16.42 13.14 2.22
CA ASN A 201 -15.96 14.51 1.99
C ASN A 201 -15.41 14.74 0.57
N LYS A 202 -15.00 13.67 -0.14
CA LYS A 202 -14.56 13.75 -1.54
C LYS A 202 -15.71 13.74 -2.55
N ILE A 203 -16.93 13.37 -2.13
CA ILE A 203 -18.10 13.30 -3.02
C ILE A 203 -18.51 14.70 -3.51
N PRO A 204 -18.69 15.72 -2.65
CA PRO A 204 -19.09 17.05 -3.09
C PRO A 204 -18.17 17.63 -4.17
N ASN A 205 -16.85 17.51 -3.99
CA ASN A 205 -15.89 18.03 -4.96
C ASN A 205 -16.05 17.38 -6.35
N LYS A 206 -16.32 16.07 -6.40
CA LYS A 206 -16.57 15.38 -7.67
C LYS A 206 -17.88 15.85 -8.32
N VAL A 207 -18.93 16.04 -7.52
CA VAL A 207 -20.22 16.55 -8.00
C VAL A 207 -20.06 17.96 -8.57
N SER A 208 -19.39 18.87 -7.85
CA SER A 208 -19.16 20.24 -8.30
C SER A 208 -18.42 20.32 -9.63
N ILE A 209 -17.37 19.51 -9.82
CA ILE A 209 -16.60 19.49 -11.08
C ILE A 209 -17.47 19.03 -12.25
N VAL A 210 -18.24 17.95 -12.05
CA VAL A 210 -19.16 17.44 -13.08
C VAL A 210 -20.23 18.50 -13.39
N SER A 211 -20.82 19.13 -12.38
CA SER A 211 -21.82 20.18 -12.57
C SER A 211 -21.26 21.35 -13.38
N VAL A 212 -20.07 21.86 -13.06
CA VAL A 212 -19.45 22.96 -13.81
C VAL A 212 -19.16 22.55 -15.26
N LEU A 213 -18.64 21.35 -15.47
CA LEU A 213 -18.28 20.84 -16.80
C LEU A 213 -19.50 20.68 -17.72
N PHE A 214 -20.68 20.35 -17.21
CA PHE A 214 -21.89 20.19 -18.02
C PHE A 214 -22.76 21.45 -18.09
N VAL A 215 -22.92 22.16 -16.97
CA VAL A 215 -23.82 23.32 -16.91
C VAL A 215 -23.25 24.52 -17.67
N VAL A 216 -21.93 24.77 -17.57
CA VAL A 216 -21.32 25.94 -18.24
C VAL A 216 -21.41 25.85 -19.76
N PRO A 217 -21.05 24.73 -20.43
CA PRO A 217 -21.22 24.60 -21.87
C PRO A 217 -22.69 24.62 -22.31
N LEU A 218 -23.59 24.07 -21.51
CA LEU A 218 -25.04 24.08 -21.80
C LEU A 218 -25.57 25.53 -21.84
N ILE A 219 -25.23 26.35 -20.85
CA ILE A 219 -25.61 27.77 -20.80
C ILE A 219 -24.97 28.52 -21.97
N LEU A 220 -23.69 28.23 -22.27
CA LEU A 220 -22.97 28.86 -23.38
C LEU A 220 -23.64 28.57 -24.74
N ILE A 221 -24.04 27.32 -24.99
CA ILE A 221 -24.80 26.94 -26.19
C ILE A 221 -26.17 27.61 -26.22
N MET A 222 -26.85 27.71 -25.07
CA MET A 222 -28.17 28.36 -24.99
C MET A 222 -28.11 29.85 -25.36
N ILE A 223 -27.04 30.55 -24.96
CA ILE A 223 -26.86 31.98 -25.23
C ILE A 223 -26.29 32.22 -26.63
N LEU A 224 -25.22 31.52 -27.01
CA LEU A 224 -24.53 31.72 -28.29
C LEU A 224 -25.24 31.07 -29.47
N GLY A 225 -26.00 29.99 -29.24
CA GLY A 225 -26.74 29.27 -30.27
C GLY A 225 -27.58 30.18 -31.19
N PRO A 226 -28.52 30.99 -30.66
CA PRO A 226 -29.32 31.88 -31.50
C PRO A 226 -28.49 32.97 -32.19
N ILE A 227 -27.42 33.45 -31.54
CA ILE A 227 -26.53 34.48 -32.10
C ILE A 227 -25.82 33.93 -33.34
N VAL A 228 -25.27 32.72 -33.24
CA VAL A 228 -24.59 32.03 -34.34
C VAL A 228 -25.55 31.72 -35.48
N ILE A 229 -26.76 31.25 -35.17
CA ILE A 229 -27.80 30.97 -36.18
C ILE A 229 -28.23 32.26 -36.92
N ASN A 230 -28.38 33.37 -36.21
CA ASN A 230 -28.72 34.66 -36.83
C ASN A 230 -27.59 35.24 -37.68
N PHE A 231 -26.32 34.95 -37.38
CA PHE A 231 -25.18 35.38 -38.20
C PHE A 231 -24.99 34.55 -39.47
N LEU A 232 -25.42 33.29 -39.45
CA LEU A 232 -25.33 32.36 -40.59
C LEU A 232 -26.48 32.51 -41.60
N LYS A 233 -27.52 33.27 -41.25
CA LYS A 233 -28.73 33.48 -42.04
C LYS A 233 -28.72 34.85 -42.70
#